data_AF-A0A800KAM9-F1
#
_entry.id   AF-A0A800KAM9-F1
#
_cell.length_a   1.000
_cell.length_b   1.000
_cell.length_c   1.000
_cell.angle_alpha   90.00
_cell.angle_beta   90.00
_cell.angle_gamma   90.00
#
_symmetry.space_group_name_H-M   'P 1'
#
loop_
_entity.id
_entity.type
_entity.pdbx_description
1 polymer ?
#
loop_
_entity_poly.entity_id
_entity_poly.type
_entity_poly.pdbx_seq_one_letter_code
_entity_poly.pdbx_strand_id
1 'polypeptide(L)' 'MPDPKESLPNRSFYYFQQFLAKSGPAASASYALIGAVLVFALVGYFIDNHYQSSPWFTLGGTFLGLLVGFYQLAKTIWPK' A
#
# COMPACT_ATOMS: atom_id res chain seq x y z
N MET A 1 -10.76 26.66 10.50
CA MET A 1 -10.75 26.23 11.90
C MET A 1 -12.19 26.28 12.39
N PRO A 2 -12.70 25.24 13.06
CA PRO A 2 -14.10 25.21 13.47
C PRO A 2 -14.39 26.21 14.60
N ASP A 3 -15.47 26.95 14.46
CA ASP A 3 -15.88 28.01 15.40
C ASP A 3 -16.08 27.48 16.85
N PRO A 4 -15.77 28.29 17.88
CA PRO A 4 -15.95 27.91 19.29
C PRO A 4 -17.36 27.53 19.71
N LYS A 5 -18.38 27.96 18.94
CA LYS A 5 -19.80 27.72 19.22
C LYS A 5 -20.35 26.45 18.56
N GLU A 6 -19.56 25.77 17.73
CA GLU A 6 -19.93 24.50 17.10
C GLU A 6 -19.98 23.36 18.13
N SER A 7 -20.93 22.43 17.96
CA SER A 7 -21.10 21.30 18.87
C SER A 7 -19.84 20.42 18.91
N LEU A 8 -19.50 19.90 20.11
CA LEU A 8 -18.35 19.00 20.33
C LEU A 8 -18.20 17.88 19.28
N PRO A 9 -19.29 17.23 18.80
CA PRO A 9 -19.18 16.21 17.75
C PRO A 9 -18.64 16.76 16.43
N ASN A 10 -19.12 17.93 15.95
CA ASN A 10 -18.70 18.50 14.67
C ASN A 10 -17.20 18.79 14.62
N ARG A 11 -16.63 19.25 15.74
CA ARG A 11 -15.18 19.45 15.89
C ARG A 11 -14.42 18.14 15.77
N SER A 12 -14.86 17.10 16.47
CA SER A 12 -14.24 15.77 16.41
C SER A 12 -14.29 15.18 15.00
N PHE A 13 -15.41 15.35 14.27
CA PHE A 13 -15.50 14.94 12.87
C PHE A 13 -14.56 15.74 11.95
N TYR A 14 -14.44 17.05 12.15
CA TYR A 14 -13.49 17.88 11.39
C TYR A 14 -12.05 17.43 11.58
N TYR A 15 -11.62 17.20 12.83
CA TYR A 15 -10.28 16.70 13.11
C TYR A 15 -10.08 15.29 12.52
N PHE A 16 -11.06 14.41 12.67
CA PHE A 16 -11.02 13.07 12.08
C PHE A 16 -10.87 13.12 10.56
N GLN A 17 -11.65 13.97 9.87
CA GLN A 17 -11.53 14.19 8.44
C GLN A 17 -10.17 14.79 8.06
N GLN A 18 -9.62 15.67 8.88
CA GLN A 18 -8.28 16.24 8.65
C GLN A 18 -7.19 15.18 8.79
N PHE A 19 -7.31 14.28 9.77
CA PHE A 19 -6.44 13.10 9.89
C PHE A 19 -6.62 12.16 8.70
N LEU A 20 -7.85 11.89 8.25
CA LEU A 20 -8.12 11.08 7.06
C LEU A 20 -7.52 11.71 5.80
N ALA A 21 -7.70 13.03 5.60
CA ALA A 21 -7.16 13.76 4.46
C ALA A 21 -5.64 13.75 4.45
N LYS A 22 -4.99 13.89 5.61
CA LYS A 22 -3.53 13.76 5.73
C LYS A 22 -3.04 12.31 5.60
N SER A 23 -3.87 11.33 5.94
CA SER A 23 -3.55 9.91 5.83
C SER A 23 -3.87 9.32 4.47
N GLY A 24 -4.65 10.02 3.64
CA GLY A 24 -5.06 9.58 2.31
C GLY A 24 -3.89 9.19 1.39
N PRO A 25 -2.82 9.99 1.29
CA PRO A 25 -1.63 9.63 0.51
C PRO A 25 -0.94 8.37 1.04
N ALA A 26 -0.80 8.24 2.37
CA ALA A 26 -0.18 7.08 3.00
C ALA A 26 -1.01 5.80 2.81
N ALA A 27 -2.33 5.88 2.94
CA ALA A 27 -3.24 4.76 2.73
C ALA A 27 -3.22 4.28 1.28
N SER A 28 -3.25 5.22 0.31
CA SER A 28 -3.18 4.88 -1.13
C SER A 28 -1.87 4.16 -1.49
N ALA A 29 -0.76 4.53 -0.86
CA ALA A 29 0.53 3.91 -1.05
C ALA A 29 0.53 2.45 -0.51
N SER A 30 -0.10 2.20 0.64
CA SER A 30 -0.24 0.84 1.19
C SER A 30 -1.06 -0.09 0.28
N TYR A 31 -2.16 0.39 -0.32
CA TYR A 31 -2.95 -0.42 -1.26
C TYR A 31 -2.17 -0.73 -2.55
N ALA A 32 -1.34 0.19 -3.03
CA ALA A 32 -0.45 -0.05 -4.17
C ALA A 32 0.59 -1.15 -3.87
N LEU A 33 1.16 -1.16 -2.66
CA LEU A 33 2.08 -2.23 -2.22
C LEU A 33 1.39 -3.59 -2.21
N ILE A 34 0.20 -3.66 -1.58
CA ILE A 34 -0.57 -4.90 -1.48
C ILE A 34 -0.90 -5.43 -2.88
N GLY A 35 -1.33 -4.55 -3.79
CA GLY A 35 -1.58 -4.91 -5.18
C GLY A 35 -0.34 -5.44 -5.91
N ALA A 36 0.80 -4.75 -5.78
CA ALA A 36 2.06 -5.18 -6.41
C ALA A 36 2.54 -6.55 -5.90
N VAL A 37 2.50 -6.76 -4.57
CA VAL A 37 2.89 -8.04 -3.95
C VAL A 37 1.96 -9.18 -4.39
N LEU A 38 0.64 -8.95 -4.41
CA LEU A 38 -0.32 -9.96 -4.85
C LEU A 38 -0.13 -10.35 -6.32
N VAL A 39 0.08 -9.37 -7.20
CA VAL A 39 0.30 -9.62 -8.63
C VAL A 39 1.59 -10.39 -8.85
N PHE A 40 2.71 -9.98 -8.24
CA PHE A 40 3.98 -10.68 -8.37
C PHE A 40 3.95 -12.09 -7.76
N ALA A 41 3.29 -12.27 -6.62
CA ALA A 41 3.13 -13.57 -5.99
C ALA A 41 2.29 -14.53 -6.85
N LEU A 42 1.17 -14.07 -7.41
CA LEU A 42 0.32 -14.88 -8.29
C LEU A 42 1.05 -15.27 -9.58
N VAL A 43 1.74 -14.33 -10.22
CA VAL A 43 2.53 -14.60 -11.43
C VAL A 43 3.67 -15.59 -11.13
N GLY A 44 4.39 -15.39 -10.03
CA GLY A 44 5.45 -16.31 -9.59
C GLY A 44 4.93 -17.72 -9.37
N TYR A 45 3.81 -17.85 -8.65
CA TYR A 45 3.16 -19.13 -8.38
C TYR A 45 2.72 -19.87 -9.65
N PHE A 46 2.16 -19.15 -10.63
CA PHE A 46 1.68 -19.75 -11.87
C PHE A 46 2.83 -20.31 -12.72
N ILE A 47 3.96 -19.58 -12.76
CA ILE A 47 5.17 -20.00 -13.47
C ILE A 47 5.76 -21.25 -12.79
N ASP A 48 5.90 -21.20 -11.46
CA ASP A 48 6.49 -22.30 -10.67
C ASP A 48 5.70 -23.61 -10.81
N ASN A 49 4.37 -23.51 -10.78
CA ASN A 49 3.46 -24.65 -10.97
C ASN A 49 3.55 -25.25 -12.39
N HIS A 50 3.91 -24.46 -13.41
CA HIS A 50 4.07 -24.96 -14.78
C HIS A 50 5.41 -25.69 -14.99
N TYR A 51 6.46 -25.30 -14.27
CA TYR A 51 7.81 -25.85 -14.46
C TYR A 51 8.17 -27.01 -13.52
N GLN A 52 7.26 -27.44 -12.61
CA GLN A 52 7.51 -28.47 -11.57
C GLN A 52 8.84 -28.28 -10.80
N SER A 53 9.34 -27.04 -10.78
CA SER A 53 10.61 -26.70 -10.18
C SER A 53 10.38 -26.48 -8.68
N SER A 54 11.38 -26.72 -7.83
CA SER A 54 11.31 -26.23 -6.45
C SER A 54 10.93 -24.74 -6.45
N PRO A 55 10.25 -24.21 -5.41
CA PRO A 55 9.58 -22.90 -5.38
C PRO A 55 10.52 -21.69 -5.40
N TRP A 56 11.58 -21.74 -6.19
CA TRP A 56 12.68 -20.79 -6.30
C TRP A 56 12.26 -19.59 -7.15
N PHE A 57 11.42 -19.81 -8.17
CA PHE A 57 10.87 -18.73 -8.99
C PHE A 57 9.79 -17.97 -8.21
N THR A 58 8.99 -18.68 -7.43
CA THR A 58 8.05 -18.05 -6.48
C THR A 58 8.79 -17.27 -5.41
N LEU A 59 9.86 -17.83 -4.82
CA LEU A 59 10.65 -17.13 -3.79
C LEU A 59 11.34 -15.89 -4.35
N GLY A 60 12.00 -16.02 -5.51
CA GLY A 60 12.67 -14.92 -6.20
C GLY A 60 11.70 -13.84 -6.68
N GLY A 61 10.56 -14.24 -7.26
CA GLY A 61 9.49 -13.35 -7.70
C GLY A 61 8.82 -12.60 -6.55
N THR A 62 8.61 -13.27 -5.41
CA THR A 62 8.10 -12.63 -4.19
C THR A 62 9.11 -11.64 -3.63
N PHE A 63 10.40 -12.00 -3.59
CA PHE A 63 11.46 -11.11 -3.09
C PHE A 63 11.63 -9.87 -3.99
N LEU A 64 11.62 -10.06 -5.31
CA LEU A 64 11.62 -8.96 -6.28
C LEU A 64 10.35 -8.11 -6.18
N GLY A 65 9.17 -8.72 -6.08
CA GLY A 65 7.90 -8.01 -5.89
C GLY A 65 7.88 -7.18 -4.61
N LEU A 66 8.51 -7.69 -3.55
CA LEU A 66 8.69 -6.97 -2.29
C LEU A 66 9.64 -5.78 -2.48
N LEU A 67 10.80 -5.97 -3.09
CA LEU A 67 11.72 -4.86 -3.40
C LEU A 67 11.10 -3.78 -4.28
N VAL A 68 10.41 -4.16 -5.35
CA VAL A 68 9.73 -3.24 -6.28
C VAL A 68 8.55 -2.53 -5.59
N GLY A 69 7.78 -3.26 -4.79
CA GLY A 69 6.68 -2.70 -4.02
C GLY A 69 7.15 -1.66 -2.98
N PHE A 70 8.20 -1.99 -2.22
CA PHE A 70 8.82 -1.03 -1.30
C PHE A 70 9.44 0.17 -2.03
N TYR A 71 10.00 -0.04 -3.22
CA TYR A 71 10.50 1.05 -4.05
C TYR A 71 9.37 1.99 -4.53
N GLN A 72 8.23 1.44 -4.96
CA GLN A 72 7.06 2.25 -5.32
C GLN A 72 6.47 3.00 -4.11
N LEU A 73 6.43 2.37 -2.94
CA LEU A 73 6.05 3.02 -1.69
C LEU A 73 6.96 4.21 -1.40
N ALA A 74 8.28 4.00 -1.40
CA ALA A 74 9.25 5.05 -1.12
C ALA A 74 9.12 6.21 -2.12
N LYS A 75 8.93 5.90 -3.40
CA LYS A 75 8.73 6.90 -4.46
C LYS A 75 7.40 7.65 -4.34
N THR A 76 6.33 7.00 -3.85
CA THR A 76 5.00 7.61 -3.68
C THR A 76 4.94 8.47 -2.43
N ILE A 77 5.59 8.04 -1.35
CA ILE A 77 5.68 8.78 -0.08
C ILE A 77 6.66 9.95 -0.20
N TRP A 78 7.67 9.83 -1.06
CA TRP A 78 8.63 10.88 -1.38
C TRP A 78 8.41 11.44 -2.79
N PRO A 79 7.27 12.12 -3.06
CA PRO A 79 7.19 12.93 -4.26
C PRO A 79 8.23 14.04 -4.10
N LYS A 80 9.17 14.09 -5.05
CA LYS A 80 10.15 15.15 -5.12
C LYS A 80 9.48 16.48 -5.42
#